data_AF-A0A3P5XZL9-F1
#
_entry.id   AF-A0A3P5XZL9-F1
#
_cell.length_a   1.000
_cell.length_b   1.000
_cell.length_c   1.000
_cell.angle_alpha   90.00
_cell.angle_beta   90.00
_cell.angle_gamma   90.00
#
_symmetry.space_group_name_H-M   'P 1'
#
loop_
_entity.id
_entity.type
_entity.pdbx_description
1 polymer ?
#
loop_
_entity_poly.entity_id
_entity_poly.type
_entity_poly.pdbx_seq_one_letter_code
_entity_poly.pdbx_strand_id
1 'polypeptide(L)'
;MRLLTPNRTVVNPTMSVANSSIKIVTPVQYRMHPALSEFPSNSFYEGTLCNGVTIIERQGTKFPWPVPNQPMFFYVQLGKEEISASGTSYLNRTEMWRNL
;
A
#
# COMPACT_ATOMS: atom_id res chain seq x y z
N MET A 1 15.71 24.05 -24.36
CA MET A 1 14.37 23.99 -23.73
C MET A 1 13.72 22.67 -24.16
N ARG A 2 13.84 21.59 -23.37
CA ARG A 2 13.14 20.31 -23.62
C ARG A 2 12.08 20.18 -22.52
N LEU A 3 10.82 20.37 -22.89
CA LEU A 3 9.70 20.12 -22.00
C LEU A 3 9.62 18.61 -21.75
N LEU A 4 9.85 18.20 -20.50
CA LEU A 4 9.64 16.83 -20.06
C LEU A 4 8.13 16.54 -20.17
N THR A 5 7.73 15.63 -21.05
CA THR A 5 6.34 15.13 -21.04
C THR A 5 6.11 14.40 -19.72
N PRO A 6 4.96 14.60 -19.04
CA PRO A 6 4.62 13.80 -17.88
C PRO A 6 4.54 12.33 -18.31
N ASN A 7 5.15 11.43 -17.54
CA ASN A 7 4.97 9.98 -17.66
C ASN A 7 3.49 9.65 -17.43
N ARG A 8 2.66 9.77 -18.46
CA ARG A 8 1.26 9.36 -18.47
C ARG A 8 1.23 7.95 -19.04
N THR A 9 1.11 6.95 -18.18
CA THR A 9 0.60 5.65 -18.61
C THR A 9 -0.79 5.89 -19.20
N VAL A 10 -1.07 5.34 -20.38
CA VAL A 10 -2.42 5.33 -20.93
C VAL A 10 -3.28 4.44 -20.01
N VAL A 11 -3.85 5.04 -18.97
CA VAL A 11 -4.98 4.45 -18.25
C VAL A 11 -6.15 4.46 -19.21
N ASN A 12 -6.79 3.30 -19.43
CA ASN A 12 -7.94 3.19 -20.32
C ASN A 12 -8.95 4.31 -20.03
N PRO A 13 -9.19 5.24 -20.97
CA PRO A 13 -10.04 6.39 -20.73
C PRO A 13 -11.50 6.00 -21.01
N THR A 14 -12.10 5.17 -20.16
CA THR A 14 -13.55 4.95 -20.17
C THR A 14 -14.06 4.70 -18.76
N MET A 15 -14.24 5.80 -18.04
CA MET A 15 -15.39 5.96 -17.14
C MET A 15 -16.09 7.27 -17.52
N SER A 16 -16.46 7.42 -18.80
CA SER A 16 -17.41 8.45 -19.21
C SER A 16 -18.80 7.99 -18.78
N VAL A 17 -19.39 8.77 -17.87
CA VAL A 17 -20.74 8.60 -17.32
C VAL A 17 -21.76 8.42 -18.45
N ALA A 18 -22.28 7.19 -18.60
CA ALA A 18 -23.48 6.91 -19.36
C ALA A 18 -24.61 6.64 -18.36
N ASN A 19 -25.64 7.48 -18.40
CA ASN A 19 -26.85 7.41 -17.59
C ASN A 19 -27.56 6.05 -17.76
N SER A 20 -27.37 5.16 -16.80
CA SER A 20 -28.22 4.00 -16.54
C SER A 20 -27.91 3.57 -15.11
N SER A 21 -28.91 3.47 -14.23
CA SER A 21 -28.83 3.18 -12.79
C SER A 21 -27.51 2.52 -12.35
N ILE A 22 -26.51 3.34 -12.04
CA ILE A 22 -25.16 2.87 -11.76
C ILE A 22 -25.22 2.15 -10.42
N LYS A 23 -25.13 0.82 -10.43
CA LYS A 23 -24.71 0.10 -9.23
C LYS A 23 -23.29 0.57 -8.95
N ILE A 24 -23.14 1.40 -7.92
CA ILE A 24 -21.84 1.70 -7.34
C ILE A 24 -21.34 0.37 -6.77
N VAL A 25 -20.51 -0.33 -7.55
CA VAL A 25 -19.83 -1.52 -7.07
C VAL A 25 -18.75 -1.03 -6.12
N THR A 26 -19.01 -1.12 -4.81
CA THR A 26 -17.97 -0.89 -3.81
C THR A 26 -16.89 -1.95 -4.01
N PRO A 27 -15.63 -1.56 -4.27
CA PRO A 27 -14.58 -2.54 -4.46
C PRO A 27 -14.40 -3.34 -3.17
N VAL A 28 -14.34 -4.67 -3.28
CA VAL A 28 -14.10 -5.56 -2.14
C VAL A 28 -12.67 -6.09 -2.24
N GLN A 29 -11.87 -5.84 -1.21
CA GLN A 29 -10.51 -6.36 -1.11
C GLN A 29 -10.51 -7.70 -0.36
N TYR A 30 -9.80 -8.68 -0.90
CA TYR A 30 -9.67 -10.03 -0.31
C TYR A 30 -8.24 -10.38 0.09
N ARG A 31 -7.27 -9.46 -0.04
CA ARG A 31 -5.85 -9.78 0.14
C ARG A 31 -5.40 -9.53 1.58
N MET A 32 -5.66 -8.35 2.12
CA MET A 32 -5.00 -7.83 3.32
C MET A 32 -5.86 -8.00 4.58
N HIS A 33 -5.21 -8.05 5.74
CA HIS A 33 -5.88 -7.93 7.05
C HIS A 33 -6.63 -6.59 7.15
N PRO A 34 -7.83 -6.50 7.77
CA PRO A 34 -8.59 -5.25 7.85
C PRO A 34 -7.81 -4.04 8.40
N ALA A 35 -6.92 -4.24 9.37
CA ALA A 35 -6.04 -3.17 9.88
C ALA A 35 -5.10 -2.56 8.81
N LEU A 36 -4.69 -3.34 7.80
CA LEU A 36 -3.82 -2.87 6.72
C LEU A 36 -4.60 -2.11 5.63
N SER A 37 -5.90 -2.40 5.44
CA SER A 37 -6.71 -1.80 4.38
C SER A 37 -7.31 -0.45 4.78
N GLU A 38 -7.38 -0.14 6.08
CA GLU A 38 -7.94 1.11 6.61
C GLU A 38 -7.25 2.36 6.01
N PHE A 39 -5.92 2.44 6.11
CA PHE A 39 -5.18 3.60 5.59
C PHE A 39 -5.30 3.77 4.07
N PRO A 40 -5.05 2.73 3.23
CA PRO A 40 -5.21 2.87 1.79
C PRO A 40 -6.66 3.15 1.36
N SER A 41 -7.65 2.55 2.04
CA SER A 41 -9.08 2.79 1.78
C SER A 41 -9.41 4.28 1.96
N ASN A 42 -9.03 4.85 3.10
CA ASN A 42 -9.33 6.24 3.42
C ASN A 42 -8.53 7.23 2.56
N SER A 43 -7.27 6.90 2.23
CA SER A 43 -6.37 7.82 1.53
C SER A 43 -6.57 7.84 0.02
N PHE A 44 -6.97 6.71 -0.59
CA PHE A 44 -7.01 6.55 -2.04
C PHE A 44 -8.38 6.15 -2.60
N TYR A 45 -9.32 5.70 -1.76
CA TYR A 45 -10.64 5.22 -2.18
C TYR A 45 -11.79 5.87 -1.41
N GLU A 46 -11.56 7.00 -0.73
CA GLU A 46 -12.57 7.74 0.02
C GLU A 46 -13.33 6.87 1.05
N GLY A 47 -12.66 5.84 1.60
CA GLY A 47 -13.26 4.91 2.56
C GLY A 47 -14.24 3.90 1.96
N THR A 48 -14.36 3.84 0.62
CA THR A 48 -15.33 2.96 -0.07
C THR A 48 -14.86 1.51 -0.26
N LEU A 49 -13.58 1.22 0.05
CA LEU A 49 -13.01 -0.13 -0.09
C LEU A 49 -13.50 -1.03 1.05
N CYS A 50 -14.29 -2.05 0.71
CA CYS A 50 -14.82 -3.00 1.68
C CYS A 50 -13.87 -4.20 1.89
N ASN A 51 -13.90 -4.79 3.07
CA ASN A 51 -13.13 -6.00 3.39
C ASN A 51 -13.99 -7.24 3.14
N GLY A 52 -13.55 -8.10 2.21
CA GLY A 52 -14.14 -9.41 1.97
C GLY A 52 -13.52 -10.54 2.80
N VAL A 53 -12.58 -10.19 3.69
CA VAL A 53 -11.89 -11.10 4.60
C VAL A 53 -11.93 -10.55 6.02
N THR A 54 -12.00 -11.46 6.98
CA THR A 54 -12.02 -11.17 8.41
C THR A 54 -10.61 -11.14 9.00
N ILE A 55 -10.52 -10.64 10.25
CA ILE A 55 -9.27 -10.63 11.04
C ILE A 55 -8.71 -12.05 11.21
N ILE A 56 -9.58 -13.02 11.48
CA ILE A 56 -9.20 -14.42 11.74
C ILE A 56 -8.61 -15.07 10.48
N GLU A 57 -9.21 -14.82 9.31
CA GLU A 57 -8.72 -15.35 8.02
C GLU A 57 -7.36 -14.78 7.59
N ARG A 58 -6.90 -13.71 8.24
CA ARG A 58 -5.60 -13.06 8.00
C ARG A 58 -4.72 -13.01 9.24
N GLN A 59 -5.02 -13.83 10.24
CA GLN A 59 -4.20 -13.97 11.42
C GLN A 59 -2.91 -14.73 11.06
N GLY A 60 -1.77 -14.07 11.25
CA GLY A 60 -0.46 -14.66 10.98
C GLY A 60 -0.02 -15.67 12.04
N THR A 61 1.19 -16.20 11.86
CA THR A 61 1.87 -17.04 12.85
C THR A 61 2.23 -16.25 14.12
N LYS A 62 2.74 -16.95 15.14
CA LYS A 62 3.18 -16.33 16.40
C LYS A 62 4.36 -15.39 16.15
N PHE A 63 4.06 -14.10 16.05
CA PHE A 63 5.03 -13.01 16.01
C PHE A 63 4.64 -11.98 17.09
N PRO A 64 5.59 -11.43 17.85
CA PRO A 64 5.31 -10.45 18.90
C PRO A 64 5.00 -9.08 18.31
N TRP A 65 3.82 -8.93 17.71
CA TRP A 65 3.35 -7.63 17.21
C TRP A 65 3.28 -6.61 18.36
N PRO A 66 3.77 -5.37 18.16
CA PRO A 66 3.70 -4.32 19.19
C PRO A 66 2.26 -4.04 19.66
N VAL A 67 1.31 -4.12 18.74
CA VAL A 67 -0.12 -4.09 19.03
C VAL A 67 -0.72 -5.47 18.71
N PRO A 68 -1.30 -6.17 19.70
CA PRO A 68 -1.95 -7.44 19.47
C PRO A 68 -3.03 -7.33 18.37
N ASN A 69 -3.11 -8.34 17.50
CA ASN A 69 -4.09 -8.42 16.39
C ASN A 69 -3.99 -7.32 15.32
N GLN A 70 -2.92 -6.50 15.34
CA GLN A 70 -2.58 -5.61 14.23
C GLN A 70 -1.24 -6.04 13.62
N PRO A 71 -1.25 -6.76 12.49
CA PRO A 71 -0.03 -7.29 11.88
C PRO A 71 0.74 -6.22 11.10
N MET A 72 0.96 -5.06 11.72
CA MET A 72 1.68 -3.93 11.13
C MET A 72 2.29 -3.03 12.20
N PHE A 73 3.44 -2.45 11.89
CA PHE A 73 4.05 -1.37 12.64
C PHE A 73 5.04 -0.65 11.74
N PHE A 74 5.31 0.62 12.05
CA PHE A 74 6.40 1.34 11.42
C PHE A 74 7.64 1.25 12.33
N TYR A 75 8.68 0.58 11.86
CA TYR A 75 9.93 0.50 12.60
C TYR A 75 10.83 1.68 12.21
N VAL A 76 10.89 2.68 13.08
CA VAL A 76 11.70 3.88 12.84
C VAL A 76 13.17 3.50 12.75
N GLN A 77 13.81 3.90 11.65
CA GLN A 77 15.25 3.75 11.43
C GLN A 77 15.87 5.12 11.17
N LEU A 78 16.97 5.39 11.88
CA LEU A 78 17.73 6.64 11.78
C LEU A 78 19.05 6.44 11.01
N GLY A 79 19.10 5.41 10.16
CA GLY A 79 20.26 5.11 9.31
C GLY A 79 20.43 6.12 8.19
N LYS A 80 21.66 6.25 7.70
CA LYS A 80 21.99 7.12 6.57
C LYS A 80 21.90 6.35 5.25
N GLU A 81 21.38 7.00 4.21
CA GLU A 81 21.44 6.48 2.84
C GLU A 81 22.85 6.55 2.25
N GLU A 82 23.21 5.54 1.46
CA GLU A 82 24.46 5.43 0.73
C GLU A 82 24.18 5.21 -0.77
N ILE A 83 25.03 5.75 -1.64
CA ILE A 83 24.94 5.48 -3.09
C ILE A 83 25.40 4.04 -3.36
N SER A 84 24.64 3.30 -4.16
CA SER A 84 24.97 1.92 -4.53
C SER A 84 26.21 1.84 -5.42
N ALA A 85 26.78 0.62 -5.54
CA ALA A 85 27.92 0.38 -6.43
C ALA A 85 27.64 0.71 -7.90
N SER A 86 26.37 0.73 -8.33
CA SER A 86 26.00 1.11 -9.71
C SER A 86 25.95 2.63 -9.92
N GLY A 87 26.03 3.44 -8.86
CA GLY A 87 25.95 4.90 -8.92
C GLY A 87 24.56 5.47 -9.25
N THR A 88 23.56 4.61 -9.43
CA THR A 88 22.21 4.97 -9.91
C THR A 88 21.09 4.61 -8.95
N SER A 89 21.43 4.09 -7.77
CA SER A 89 20.48 3.68 -6.73
C SER A 89 21.04 4.00 -5.35
N TYR A 90 20.20 3.82 -4.32
CA TYR A 90 20.54 4.03 -2.92
C TYR A 90 20.39 2.74 -2.13
N LEU A 91 21.13 2.62 -1.04
CA LEU A 91 21.00 1.56 -0.05
C LEU A 91 21.09 2.14 1.36
N ASN A 92 20.41 1.50 2.32
CA ASN A 92 20.52 1.83 3.74
C ASN A 92 20.95 0.56 4.49
N ARG A 93 22.22 0.53 4.94
CA ARG A 93 22.76 -0.65 5.65
C ARG A 93 22.09 -0.87 7.00
N THR A 94 21.67 0.20 7.66
CA THR A 94 20.99 0.13 8.96
C THR A 94 19.62 -0.53 8.83
N GLU A 95 18.91 -0.30 7.71
CA GLU A 95 17.65 -1.00 7.42
C GLU A 95 17.89 -2.49 7.10
N MET A 96 18.98 -2.81 6.40
CA MET A 96 19.30 -4.17 5.96
C MET A 96 19.72 -5.11 7.11
N TRP A 97 20.58 -4.68 8.02
CA TRP A 97 21.15 -5.55 9.06
C TRP A 97 20.19 -5.92 10.19
N ARG A 98 18.94 -5.47 10.11
CA ARG A 98 18.01 -5.61 11.23
C ARG A 98 17.50 -7.04 11.34
N ASN A 99 17.91 -7.73 12.40
CA ASN A 99 17.32 -9.00 12.80
C ASN A 99 16.02 -8.74 13.60
N LEU A 100 14.92 -9.30 13.10
CA LEU A 100 13.61 -9.36 13.75
C LEU A 100 13.39 -10.74 14.39
#